data_AF-A0A2C8FAA5-F1
#
_entry.id   AF-A0A2C8FAA5-F1
#
_cell.length_a   1.000
_cell.length_b   1.000
_cell.length_c   1.000
_cell.angle_alpha   90.00
_cell.angle_beta   90.00
_cell.angle_gamma   90.00
#
_symmetry.space_group_name_H-M   'P 1'
#
loop_
_entity.id
_entity.type
_entity.pdbx_description
1 polymer ?
#
loop_
_entity_poly.entity_id
_entity_poly.type
_entity_poly.pdbx_seq_one_letter_code
_entity_poly.pdbx_strand_id
1 'polypeptide(L)'
;MSKWIQAKHPEFVRDLFKFFCQSCEILEAQFLSFDEDGTVSFEILMDIVGNEMDKGLLWRMKDTAHHVFRNDPHSQLGGKFLDWAIGYIFHEAIKLKEDAYQKQNYAPLFHKLNEEELEEKEREITEQLFLVISQTEESMRREIDRIRFIMAKCRQLLPNYLRRYHENDLLARYIYSKNDVVRSVFREEYDSLISCLYEDEPENMYILASRSFRSGGWLEEAGKALEHASQMRPDNKMVLQEKKIIDNWMKRISN
;
A
#
# COMPACT_ATOMS: atom_id res chain seq x y z
N MET A 1 5.81 -6.17 -27.37
CA MET A 1 6.07 -5.50 -26.07
C MET A 1 7.03 -4.35 -26.28
N SER A 2 6.77 -3.15 -25.76
CA SER A 2 7.71 -2.04 -25.96
C SER A 2 8.93 -2.21 -25.05
N LYS A 3 10.13 -2.00 -25.59
CA LYS A 3 11.39 -2.04 -24.83
C LYS A 3 11.39 -1.08 -23.63
N TRP A 4 10.56 -0.04 -23.70
CA TRP A 4 10.39 0.97 -22.66
C TRP A 4 9.75 0.40 -21.38
N ILE A 5 8.69 -0.43 -21.49
CA ILE A 5 8.01 -1.00 -20.31
C ILE A 5 8.95 -1.94 -19.55
N GLN A 6 9.78 -2.71 -20.27
CA GLN A 6 10.77 -3.59 -19.63
C GLN A 6 11.87 -2.80 -18.92
N ALA A 7 12.36 -1.72 -19.53
CA ALA A 7 13.37 -0.86 -18.93
C ALA A 7 12.87 -0.12 -17.67
N LYS A 8 11.55 0.11 -17.57
CA LYS A 8 10.90 0.80 -16.44
C LYS A 8 10.28 -0.12 -15.39
N HIS A 9 10.46 -1.44 -15.55
CA HIS A 9 9.87 -2.43 -14.66
C HIS A 9 10.31 -2.24 -13.19
N PRO A 10 11.59 -1.97 -12.86
CA PRO A 10 12.01 -1.72 -11.48
C PRO A 10 11.29 -0.54 -10.82
N GLU A 11 11.05 0.55 -11.56
CA GLU A 11 10.26 1.69 -11.07
C GLU A 11 8.82 1.28 -10.76
N PHE A 12 8.18 0.52 -11.65
CA PHE A 12 6.81 0.03 -11.43
C PHE A 12 6.72 -0.92 -10.23
N VAL A 13 7.72 -1.78 -10.01
CA VAL A 13 7.77 -2.66 -8.83
C VAL A 13 7.85 -1.84 -7.55
N ARG A 14 8.71 -0.82 -7.52
CA ARG A 14 8.78 0.11 -6.38
C ARG A 14 7.46 0.84 -6.17
N ASP A 15 6.88 1.39 -7.23
CA ASP A 15 5.63 2.15 -7.17
C ASP A 15 4.46 1.28 -6.69
N LEU A 16 4.37 0.03 -7.17
CA LEU A 16 3.39 -0.95 -6.71
C LEU A 16 3.50 -1.19 -5.20
N PHE A 17 4.71 -1.49 -4.71
CA PHE A 17 4.94 -1.74 -3.29
C PHE A 17 4.62 -0.51 -2.44
N LYS A 18 5.00 0.68 -2.93
CA LYS A 18 4.64 1.95 -2.31
C LYS A 18 3.13 2.14 -2.21
N PHE A 19 2.41 1.98 -3.33
CA PHE A 19 0.96 2.16 -3.35
C PHE A 19 0.25 1.13 -2.47
N PHE A 20 0.76 -0.09 -2.41
CA PHE A 20 0.27 -1.12 -1.50
C PHE A 20 0.40 -0.72 -0.04
N CYS A 21 1.59 -0.30 0.40
CA CYS A 21 1.80 0.11 1.79
C CYS A 21 0.93 1.32 2.17
N GLN A 22 0.91 2.35 1.31
CA GLN A 22 0.08 3.54 1.54
C GLN A 22 -1.41 3.22 1.57
N SER A 23 -1.88 2.32 0.71
CA SER A 23 -3.29 1.92 0.68
C SER A 23 -3.68 1.13 1.93
N CYS A 24 -2.79 0.25 2.41
CA CYS A 24 -3.02 -0.48 3.65
C CYS A 24 -3.14 0.45 4.85
N GLU A 25 -2.27 1.46 4.96
CA GLU A 25 -2.30 2.43 6.05
C GLU A 25 -3.59 3.25 6.07
N ILE A 26 -4.00 3.79 4.92
CA ILE A 26 -5.23 4.59 4.82
C ILE A 26 -6.47 3.73 5.09
N LEU A 27 -6.56 2.55 4.49
CA LEU A 27 -7.73 1.68 4.66
C LEU A 27 -7.83 1.14 6.08
N GLU A 28 -6.72 0.70 6.69
CA GLU A 28 -6.74 0.22 8.08
C GLU A 28 -7.18 1.32 9.05
N ALA A 29 -6.77 2.57 8.84
CA ALA A 29 -7.26 3.70 9.64
C ALA A 29 -8.79 3.84 9.56
N GLN A 30 -9.37 3.68 8.37
CA GLN A 30 -10.83 3.70 8.19
C GLN A 30 -11.51 2.50 8.83
N PHE A 31 -10.89 1.33 8.74
CA PHE A 31 -11.47 0.11 9.30
C PHE A 31 -11.42 0.09 10.82
N LEU A 32 -10.40 0.70 11.43
CA LEU A 32 -10.35 0.91 12.87
C LEU A 32 -11.48 1.84 13.33
N SER A 33 -11.74 2.95 12.63
CA SER A 33 -12.92 3.79 12.93
C SER A 33 -14.22 2.99 12.83
N PHE A 34 -14.36 2.17 11.78
CA PHE A 34 -15.54 1.32 11.63
C PHE A 34 -15.70 0.29 12.76
N ASP A 35 -14.60 -0.29 13.26
CA ASP A 35 -14.65 -1.22 14.37
C ASP A 35 -15.03 -0.52 15.69
N GLU A 36 -14.65 0.75 15.86
CA GLU A 36 -14.91 1.54 17.07
C GLU A 36 -16.35 2.08 17.12
N ASP A 37 -16.85 2.67 16.03
CA ASP A 37 -18.13 3.38 16.01
C ASP A 37 -19.01 3.09 14.78
N GLY A 38 -18.61 2.14 13.93
CA GLY A 38 -19.36 1.77 12.73
C GLY A 38 -19.24 2.77 11.59
N THR A 39 -18.38 3.79 11.66
CA THR A 39 -18.24 4.80 10.63
C THR A 39 -17.04 4.58 9.71
N VAL A 40 -17.19 4.96 8.45
CA VAL A 40 -16.09 5.11 7.49
C VAL A 40 -16.28 6.45 6.79
N SER A 41 -15.19 7.17 6.52
CA SER A 41 -15.26 8.42 5.78
C SER A 41 -15.46 8.18 4.29
N PHE A 42 -16.62 8.60 3.76
CA PHE A 42 -16.88 8.66 2.33
C PHE A 42 -15.82 9.49 1.58
N GLU A 43 -15.41 10.64 2.11
CA GLU A 43 -14.43 11.52 1.46
C GLU A 43 -13.08 10.81 1.28
N ILE A 44 -12.59 10.12 2.32
CA ILE A 44 -11.33 9.37 2.25
C ILE A 44 -11.46 8.21 1.25
N LEU A 45 -12.59 7.50 1.24
CA LEU A 45 -12.82 6.43 0.27
C LEU A 45 -12.96 6.96 -1.17
N MET A 46 -13.59 8.11 -1.35
CA MET A 46 -13.71 8.78 -2.64
C MET A 46 -12.34 9.17 -3.18
N ASP A 47 -11.47 9.74 -2.34
CA ASP A 47 -10.11 10.14 -2.73
C ASP A 47 -9.20 8.94 -3.01
N ILE A 48 -9.26 7.90 -2.17
CA ILE A 48 -8.39 6.73 -2.33
C ILE A 48 -8.78 5.88 -3.55
N VAL A 49 -10.07 5.80 -3.89
CA VAL A 49 -10.57 5.10 -5.08
C VAL A 49 -10.39 5.98 -6.32
N GLY A 50 -10.79 7.25 -6.23
CA GLY A 50 -10.87 8.21 -7.31
C GLY A 50 -11.89 7.84 -8.39
N ASN A 51 -11.71 8.42 -9.57
CA ASN A 51 -12.52 8.16 -10.77
C ASN A 51 -11.64 8.04 -12.01
N GLU A 52 -12.25 7.86 -13.18
CA GLU A 52 -11.52 7.65 -14.44
C GLU A 52 -10.66 8.86 -14.85
N MET A 53 -11.14 10.08 -14.56
CA MET A 53 -10.49 11.34 -14.90
C MET A 53 -9.48 11.80 -13.83
N ASP A 54 -9.69 11.40 -12.57
CA ASP A 54 -8.81 11.68 -11.44
C ASP A 54 -8.58 10.42 -10.61
N LYS A 55 -7.48 9.72 -10.89
CA LYS A 55 -7.22 8.39 -10.35
C LYS A 55 -6.71 8.43 -8.91
N GLY A 56 -7.46 7.78 -8.03
CA GLY A 56 -7.09 7.57 -6.63
C GLY A 56 -5.89 6.64 -6.48
N LEU A 57 -5.44 6.49 -5.23
CA LEU A 57 -4.32 5.62 -4.89
C LEU A 57 -4.58 4.14 -5.26
N LEU A 58 -5.76 3.60 -4.97
CA LEU A 58 -6.10 2.21 -5.28
C LEU A 58 -6.20 1.99 -6.80
N TRP A 59 -6.68 2.97 -7.55
CA TRP A 59 -6.71 2.90 -9.01
C TRP A 59 -5.28 2.84 -9.56
N ARG A 60 -4.40 3.75 -9.11
CA ARG A 60 -2.99 3.74 -9.50
C ARG A 60 -2.31 2.43 -9.11
N MET A 61 -2.61 1.88 -7.94
CA MET A 61 -2.12 0.57 -7.50
C MET A 61 -2.54 -0.54 -8.47
N LYS A 62 -3.83 -0.60 -8.83
CA LYS A 62 -4.38 -1.57 -9.79
C LYS A 62 -3.74 -1.46 -11.16
N ASP A 63 -3.65 -0.26 -11.73
CA ASP A 63 -3.05 -0.07 -13.05
C ASP A 63 -1.56 -0.43 -13.02
N THR A 64 -0.85 -0.08 -11.95
CA THR A 64 0.55 -0.47 -11.76
C THR A 64 0.70 -2.00 -11.63
N ALA A 65 -0.21 -2.67 -10.92
CA ALA A 65 -0.22 -4.12 -10.81
C ALA A 65 -0.35 -4.81 -12.18
N HIS A 66 -1.24 -4.32 -13.04
CA HIS A 66 -1.35 -4.81 -14.42
C HIS A 66 -0.02 -4.67 -15.17
N HIS A 67 0.66 -3.53 -15.01
CA HIS A 67 1.95 -3.29 -15.63
C HIS A 67 3.07 -4.17 -15.08
N VAL A 68 3.06 -4.46 -13.78
CA VAL A 68 4.09 -5.30 -13.13
C VAL A 68 3.89 -6.77 -13.45
N PHE A 69 2.69 -7.29 -13.21
CA PHE A 69 2.44 -8.73 -13.19
C PHE A 69 2.11 -9.34 -14.55
N ARG A 70 1.32 -8.66 -15.39
CA ARG A 70 0.92 -9.20 -16.72
C ARG A 70 2.06 -9.15 -17.73
N ASN A 71 3.01 -8.26 -17.49
CA ASN A 71 4.19 -8.06 -18.31
C ASN A 71 5.44 -8.74 -17.72
N ASP A 72 5.30 -9.47 -16.62
CA ASP A 72 6.40 -10.22 -16.03
C ASP A 72 6.86 -11.32 -17.01
N PRO A 73 8.11 -11.26 -17.54
CA PRO A 73 8.61 -12.27 -18.47
C PRO A 73 8.65 -13.68 -17.87
N HIS A 74 8.63 -13.81 -16.55
CA HIS A 74 8.64 -15.10 -15.86
C HIS A 74 7.22 -15.63 -15.56
N SER A 75 6.17 -14.85 -15.82
CA SER A 75 4.74 -15.21 -15.72
C SER A 75 4.38 -16.13 -14.53
N GLN A 76 4.80 -15.75 -13.32
CA GLN A 76 4.60 -16.58 -12.14
C GLN A 76 3.15 -16.60 -11.67
N LEU A 77 2.69 -17.76 -11.19
CA LEU A 77 1.35 -17.91 -10.61
C LEU A 77 1.11 -16.92 -9.45
N GLY A 78 2.13 -16.67 -8.62
CA GLY A 78 2.07 -15.67 -7.56
C GLY A 78 1.79 -14.25 -8.06
N GLY A 79 2.40 -13.85 -9.19
CA GLY A 79 2.11 -12.56 -9.83
C GLY A 79 0.66 -12.44 -10.31
N LYS A 80 0.08 -13.53 -10.85
CA LYS A 80 -1.34 -13.55 -11.24
C LYS A 80 -2.27 -13.43 -10.04
N PHE A 81 -1.97 -14.12 -8.95
CA PHE A 81 -2.74 -13.98 -7.70
C PHE A 81 -2.67 -12.57 -7.14
N LEU A 82 -1.49 -11.93 -7.16
CA LEU A 82 -1.34 -10.55 -6.73
C LEU A 82 -2.11 -9.57 -7.63
N ASP A 83 -2.08 -9.76 -8.96
CA ASP A 83 -2.86 -8.96 -9.91
C ASP A 83 -4.36 -9.03 -9.61
N TRP A 84 -4.88 -10.25 -9.40
CA TRP A 84 -6.29 -10.47 -9.07
C TRP A 84 -6.65 -9.92 -7.69
N ALA A 85 -5.80 -10.14 -6.69
CA ALA A 85 -6.02 -9.67 -5.33
C ALA A 85 -6.11 -8.14 -5.27
N ILE A 86 -5.21 -7.43 -5.96
CA ILE A 86 -5.23 -5.97 -6.03
C ILE A 86 -6.47 -5.47 -6.78
N GLY A 87 -6.84 -6.11 -7.89
CA GLY A 87 -8.08 -5.80 -8.60
C GLY A 87 -9.31 -5.98 -7.71
N TYR A 88 -9.34 -7.05 -6.90
CA TYR A 88 -10.44 -7.32 -5.99
C TYR A 88 -10.53 -6.28 -4.86
N ILE A 89 -9.41 -5.92 -4.23
CA ILE A 89 -9.37 -4.83 -3.22
C ILE A 89 -9.97 -3.55 -3.80
N PHE A 90 -9.59 -3.18 -5.04
CA PHE A 90 -10.13 -2.00 -5.70
C PHE A 90 -11.66 -2.07 -5.86
N HIS A 91 -12.20 -3.22 -6.27
CA HIS A 91 -13.64 -3.39 -6.44
C HIS A 91 -14.44 -3.41 -5.14
N GLU A 92 -13.94 -4.06 -4.09
CA GLU A 92 -14.59 -4.01 -2.77
C GLU A 92 -14.52 -2.60 -2.18
N ALA A 93 -13.43 -1.84 -2.40
CA ALA A 93 -13.34 -0.45 -1.96
C ALA A 93 -14.33 0.47 -2.69
N ILE A 94 -14.62 0.22 -3.97
CA ILE A 94 -15.71 0.93 -4.68
C ILE A 94 -17.04 0.67 -3.99
N LYS A 95 -17.38 -0.59 -3.68
CA LYS A 95 -18.63 -0.93 -3.00
C LYS A 95 -18.72 -0.26 -1.63
N LEU A 96 -17.66 -0.38 -0.83
CA LEU A 96 -17.58 0.24 0.49
C LEU A 96 -17.75 1.77 0.42
N LYS A 97 -17.21 2.42 -0.62
CA LYS A 97 -17.39 3.86 -0.84
C LYS A 97 -18.86 4.21 -1.09
N GLU A 98 -19.57 3.44 -1.91
CA GLU A 98 -21.00 3.66 -2.15
C GLU A 98 -21.84 3.42 -0.88
N ASP A 99 -21.52 2.37 -0.10
CA ASP A 99 -22.21 2.09 1.16
C ASP A 99 -21.93 3.19 2.22
N ALA A 100 -20.70 3.68 2.30
CA ALA A 100 -20.34 4.81 3.17
C ALA A 100 -21.10 6.09 2.77
N TYR A 101 -21.24 6.36 1.47
CA TYR A 101 -22.06 7.48 0.97
C TYR A 101 -23.51 7.35 1.44
N GLN A 102 -24.09 6.15 1.29
CA GLN A 102 -25.47 5.90 1.68
C GLN A 102 -25.67 6.09 3.19
N LYS A 103 -24.77 5.53 4.02
CA LYS A 103 -24.84 5.66 5.47
C LYS A 103 -24.74 7.13 5.91
N GLN A 104 -23.82 7.91 5.34
CA GLN A 104 -23.63 9.31 5.72
C GLN A 104 -24.80 10.23 5.30
N ASN A 105 -25.40 10.00 4.13
CA ASN A 105 -26.42 10.92 3.59
C ASN A 105 -27.85 10.51 3.97
N TYR A 106 -28.15 9.22 4.05
CA TYR A 106 -29.52 8.75 4.26
C TYR A 106 -29.83 8.41 5.72
N ALA A 107 -28.91 7.84 6.50
CA ALA A 107 -29.19 7.46 7.89
C ALA A 107 -29.68 8.65 8.76
N PRO A 108 -29.10 9.87 8.66
CA PRO A 108 -29.60 11.02 9.42
C PRO A 108 -31.03 11.44 9.03
N LEU A 109 -31.43 11.25 7.77
CA LEU A 109 -32.78 11.56 7.31
C LEU A 109 -33.80 10.59 7.91
N PHE A 110 -33.47 9.30 7.97
CA PHE A 110 -34.35 8.29 8.58
C PHE A 110 -34.51 8.49 10.09
N HIS A 111 -33.45 8.89 10.80
CA HIS A 111 -33.58 9.21 12.22
C HIS A 111 -34.55 10.35 12.48
N LYS A 112 -34.54 11.40 11.65
CA LYS A 112 -35.50 12.51 11.75
C LYS A 112 -36.93 12.06 11.47
N LEU A 113 -37.15 11.25 10.43
CA LEU A 113 -38.47 10.73 10.09
C LEU A 113 -39.06 9.88 11.22
N ASN A 114 -38.22 9.19 11.99
CA ASN A 114 -38.67 8.39 13.13
C ASN A 114 -39.06 9.22 14.37
N GLU A 115 -38.71 10.51 14.39
CA GLU A 115 -39.11 11.47 15.43
C GLU A 115 -40.41 12.22 15.09
N GLU A 116 -40.90 12.09 13.85
CA GLU A 116 -42.12 12.73 13.37
C GLU A 116 -43.37 11.85 13.60
N GLU A 117 -44.53 12.47 13.85
CA GLU A 117 -45.81 11.76 13.82
C GLU A 117 -46.20 11.51 12.36
N LEU A 118 -45.97 10.28 11.90
CA LEU A 118 -46.29 9.82 10.55
C LEU A 118 -47.66 9.15 10.48
N GLU A 119 -48.32 9.23 9.32
CA GLU A 119 -49.49 8.38 9.05
C GLU A 119 -49.08 6.90 9.01
N GLU A 120 -50.01 5.98 9.33
CA GLU A 120 -49.72 4.54 9.46
C GLU A 120 -48.99 3.94 8.23
N LYS A 121 -49.39 4.35 7.02
CA LYS A 121 -48.76 3.89 5.77
C LYS A 121 -47.34 4.43 5.60
N GLU A 122 -47.10 5.67 6.00
CA GLU A 122 -45.79 6.31 5.91
C GLU A 122 -44.83 5.72 6.95
N ARG A 123 -45.36 5.36 8.13
CA ARG A 123 -44.62 4.62 9.16
C ARG A 123 -44.17 3.24 8.65
N GLU A 124 -45.07 2.45 8.07
CA GLU A 124 -44.74 1.12 7.54
C GLU A 124 -43.63 1.21 6.47
N ILE A 125 -43.72 2.19 5.57
CA ILE A 125 -42.70 2.42 4.53
C ILE A 125 -41.37 2.86 5.16
N THR A 126 -41.40 3.75 6.15
CA THR A 126 -40.20 4.22 6.86
C THR A 126 -39.48 3.06 7.57
N GLU A 127 -40.22 2.17 8.24
CA GLU A 127 -39.65 0.97 8.87
C GLU A 127 -38.97 0.05 7.85
N GLN A 128 -39.61 -0.18 6.68
CA GLN A 128 -39.03 -0.99 5.61
C GLN A 128 -37.77 -0.37 5.01
N LEU A 129 -37.75 0.95 4.83
CA LEU A 129 -36.57 1.65 4.33
C LEU A 129 -35.43 1.68 5.35
N PHE A 130 -35.74 1.72 6.65
CA PHE A 130 -34.74 1.61 7.72
C PHE A 130 -34.04 0.24 7.68
N LEU A 131 -34.75 -0.84 7.34
CA LEU A 131 -34.13 -2.16 7.12
C LEU A 131 -33.12 -2.16 5.97
N VAL A 132 -33.27 -1.30 4.96
CA VAL A 132 -32.26 -1.17 3.88
C VAL A 132 -30.97 -0.54 4.43
N ILE A 133 -31.08 0.43 5.34
CA ILE A 133 -29.91 1.07 5.96
C ILE A 133 -29.15 0.10 6.89
N SER A 134 -29.85 -0.76 7.63
CA SER A 134 -29.17 -1.77 8.45
C SER A 134 -28.42 -2.78 7.57
N GLN A 135 -28.97 -3.14 6.41
CA GLN A 135 -28.28 -3.96 5.41
C GLN A 135 -27.03 -3.28 4.83
N THR A 136 -27.02 -1.94 4.73
CA THR A 136 -25.82 -1.18 4.33
C THR A 136 -24.67 -1.41 5.30
N GLU A 137 -24.89 -1.37 6.62
CA GLU A 137 -23.81 -1.61 7.59
C GLU A 137 -23.30 -3.06 7.57
N GLU A 138 -24.19 -4.04 7.42
CA GLU A 138 -23.80 -5.44 7.23
C GLU A 138 -22.98 -5.64 5.96
N SER A 139 -23.32 -4.90 4.89
CA SER A 139 -22.52 -4.85 3.67
C SER A 139 -21.14 -4.30 4.00
N MET A 140 -21.03 -3.06 4.50
CA MET A 140 -19.76 -2.42 4.84
C MET A 140 -18.81 -3.35 5.62
N ARG A 141 -19.33 -4.02 6.66
CA ARG A 141 -18.55 -5.00 7.45
C ARG A 141 -17.97 -6.12 6.59
N ARG A 142 -18.77 -6.68 5.68
CA ARG A 142 -18.37 -7.73 4.74
C ARG A 142 -17.29 -7.25 3.77
N GLU A 143 -17.44 -6.05 3.19
CA GLU A 143 -16.42 -5.48 2.30
C GLU A 143 -15.10 -5.24 3.06
N ILE A 144 -15.15 -4.69 4.27
CA ILE A 144 -13.98 -4.47 5.14
C ILE A 144 -13.25 -5.79 5.43
N ASP A 145 -13.99 -6.82 5.87
CA ASP A 145 -13.41 -8.13 6.19
C ASP A 145 -12.73 -8.76 4.98
N ARG A 146 -13.34 -8.64 3.79
CA ARG A 146 -12.75 -9.13 2.53
C ARG A 146 -11.48 -8.37 2.16
N ILE A 147 -11.48 -7.04 2.27
CA ILE A 147 -10.29 -6.23 1.97
C ILE A 147 -9.16 -6.61 2.94
N ARG A 148 -9.44 -6.68 4.24
CA ARG A 148 -8.46 -7.12 5.26
C ARG A 148 -7.89 -8.49 4.97
N PHE A 149 -8.74 -9.46 4.65
CA PHE A 149 -8.33 -10.81 4.30
C PHE A 149 -7.38 -10.80 3.10
N ILE A 150 -7.72 -10.08 2.04
CA ILE A 150 -6.92 -10.07 0.81
C ILE A 150 -5.62 -9.30 1.00
N MET A 151 -5.63 -8.19 1.73
CA MET A 151 -4.40 -7.48 2.12
C MET A 151 -3.45 -8.38 2.89
N ALA A 152 -3.96 -9.19 3.83
CA ALA A 152 -3.14 -10.18 4.53
C ALA A 152 -2.52 -11.21 3.57
N LYS A 153 -3.28 -11.70 2.58
CA LYS A 153 -2.73 -12.60 1.55
C LYS A 153 -1.70 -11.91 0.65
N CYS A 154 -1.90 -10.63 0.31
CA CYS A 154 -0.90 -9.84 -0.41
C CYS A 154 0.39 -9.70 0.39
N ARG A 155 0.34 -9.44 1.71
CA ARG A 155 1.55 -9.37 2.55
C ARG A 155 2.34 -10.67 2.60
N GLN A 156 1.66 -11.81 2.50
CA GLN A 156 2.31 -13.14 2.43
C GLN A 156 2.93 -13.43 1.06
N LEU A 157 2.29 -12.99 -0.03
CA LEU A 157 2.72 -13.29 -1.40
C LEU A 157 3.72 -12.27 -1.98
N LEU A 158 3.59 -10.99 -1.63
CA LEU A 158 4.43 -9.91 -2.14
C LEU A 158 5.93 -10.15 -1.90
N PRO A 159 6.40 -10.53 -0.69
CA PRO A 159 7.82 -10.76 -0.45
C PRO A 159 8.43 -11.78 -1.43
N ASN A 160 7.71 -12.88 -1.68
CA ASN A 160 8.15 -13.93 -2.61
C ASN A 160 8.29 -13.40 -4.05
N TYR A 161 7.39 -12.53 -4.48
CA TYR A 161 7.49 -11.87 -5.77
C TYR A 161 8.65 -10.87 -5.81
N LEU A 162 8.81 -10.07 -4.75
CA LEU A 162 9.81 -9.02 -4.63
C LEU A 162 11.25 -9.53 -4.49
N ARG A 163 11.46 -10.77 -4.01
CA ARG A 163 12.80 -11.39 -3.90
C ARG A 163 13.63 -11.28 -5.19
N ARG A 164 13.01 -11.39 -6.36
CA ARG A 164 13.74 -11.26 -7.65
C ARG A 164 14.22 -9.84 -7.94
N TYR A 165 13.69 -8.87 -7.22
CA TYR A 165 14.02 -7.46 -7.30
C TYR A 165 14.82 -7.01 -6.08
N HIS A 166 15.52 -7.94 -5.40
CA HIS A 166 16.35 -7.61 -4.24
C HIS A 166 17.44 -6.57 -4.56
N GLU A 167 17.95 -6.52 -5.78
CA GLU A 167 18.91 -5.50 -6.23
C GLU A 167 18.27 -4.16 -6.64
N ASN A 168 16.93 -4.02 -6.57
CA ASN A 168 16.23 -2.79 -6.93
C ASN A 168 16.50 -1.70 -5.88
N ASP A 169 17.37 -0.77 -6.22
CA ASP A 169 17.81 0.32 -5.36
C ASP A 169 16.68 1.30 -5.00
N LEU A 170 15.72 1.52 -5.90
CA LEU A 170 14.53 2.33 -5.64
C LEU A 170 13.59 1.67 -4.63
N LEU A 171 13.43 0.35 -4.71
CA LEU A 171 12.65 -0.43 -3.73
C LEU A 171 13.33 -0.38 -2.36
N ALA A 172 14.62 -0.64 -2.30
CA ALA A 172 15.41 -0.56 -1.07
C ALA A 172 15.34 0.84 -0.45
N ARG A 173 15.49 1.89 -1.27
CA ARG A 173 15.35 3.29 -0.83
C ARG A 173 13.96 3.56 -0.27
N TYR A 174 12.89 3.04 -0.88
CA TYR A 174 11.55 3.22 -0.35
C TYR A 174 11.39 2.53 1.02
N ILE A 175 11.81 1.27 1.15
CA ILE A 175 11.71 0.51 2.41
C ILE A 175 12.51 1.21 3.52
N TYR A 176 13.68 1.75 3.21
CA TYR A 176 14.47 2.54 4.16
C TYR A 176 13.80 3.87 4.51
N SER A 177 13.38 4.66 3.51
CA SER A 177 12.89 6.03 3.73
C SER A 177 11.50 6.08 4.35
N LYS A 178 10.69 5.05 4.13
CA LYS A 178 9.32 4.92 4.65
C LYS A 178 9.20 3.71 5.57
N ASN A 179 10.26 3.46 6.34
CA ASN A 179 10.36 2.28 7.18
C ASN A 179 9.19 2.17 8.17
N ASP A 180 8.77 3.28 8.76
CA ASP A 180 7.63 3.32 9.70
C ASP A 180 6.34 2.83 9.05
N VAL A 181 6.05 3.25 7.81
CA VAL A 181 4.88 2.80 7.04
C VAL A 181 5.01 1.32 6.68
N VAL A 182 6.20 0.87 6.25
CA VAL A 182 6.39 -0.55 5.92
C VAL A 182 6.24 -1.42 7.17
N ARG A 183 6.75 -0.97 8.33
CA ARG A 183 6.61 -1.65 9.61
C ARG A 183 5.17 -1.66 10.10
N SER A 184 4.41 -0.56 9.94
CA SER A 184 3.00 -0.51 10.36
C SER A 184 2.13 -1.48 9.55
N VAL A 185 2.46 -1.67 8.26
CA VAL A 185 1.74 -2.56 7.35
C VAL A 185 2.11 -4.02 7.56
N PHE A 186 3.41 -4.35 7.66
CA PHE A 186 3.86 -5.73 7.79
C PHE A 186 3.89 -6.23 9.24
N ARG A 187 3.98 -5.35 10.24
CA ARG A 187 3.98 -5.69 11.67
C ARG A 187 4.94 -6.85 11.98
N GLU A 188 4.45 -7.96 12.52
CA GLU A 188 5.23 -9.16 12.83
C GLU A 188 5.82 -9.83 11.58
N GLU A 189 5.27 -9.57 10.40
CA GLU A 189 5.75 -10.08 9.10
C GLU A 189 6.92 -9.22 8.55
N TYR A 190 7.31 -8.12 9.20
CA TYR A 190 8.35 -7.20 8.69
C TYR A 190 9.71 -7.88 8.55
N ASP A 191 10.17 -8.62 9.57
CA ASP A 191 11.46 -9.30 9.49
C ASP A 191 11.43 -10.40 8.42
N SER A 192 10.29 -11.08 8.26
CA SER A 192 10.07 -12.05 7.18
C SER A 192 10.11 -11.40 5.79
N LEU A 193 9.58 -10.18 5.63
CA LEU A 193 9.72 -9.40 4.40
C LEU A 193 11.21 -9.15 4.10
N ILE A 194 11.96 -8.61 5.07
CA ILE A 194 13.38 -8.28 4.87
C ILE A 194 14.20 -9.53 4.56
N SER A 195 14.05 -10.61 5.32
CA SER A 195 14.74 -11.89 5.06
C SER A 195 14.31 -12.54 3.75
N CYS A 196 13.07 -12.33 3.30
CA CYS A 196 12.65 -12.84 1.99
C CYS A 196 13.37 -12.11 0.85
N LEU A 197 13.54 -10.78 0.96
CA LEU A 197 14.23 -9.97 -0.05
C LEU A 197 15.75 -10.18 -0.02
N TYR A 198 16.37 -10.17 1.17
CA TYR A 198 17.82 -10.07 1.32
C TYR A 198 18.49 -11.28 1.96
N GLU A 199 17.71 -12.33 2.26
CA GLU A 199 18.21 -13.58 2.85
C GLU A 199 18.99 -13.28 4.15
N ASP A 200 20.22 -13.76 4.26
CA ASP A 200 21.09 -13.58 5.43
C ASP A 200 21.91 -12.27 5.39
N GLU A 201 21.65 -11.39 4.41
CA GLU A 201 22.36 -10.13 4.17
C GLU A 201 21.44 -8.89 4.27
N PRO A 202 20.73 -8.67 5.41
CA PRO A 202 19.78 -7.56 5.56
C PRO A 202 20.42 -6.16 5.43
N GLU A 203 21.75 -6.04 5.60
CA GLU A 203 22.48 -4.81 5.32
C GLU A 203 22.34 -4.34 3.86
N ASN A 204 22.04 -5.24 2.93
CA ASN A 204 21.89 -4.92 1.51
C ASN A 204 20.77 -3.91 1.26
N MET A 205 19.71 -3.91 2.08
CA MET A 205 18.67 -2.87 2.01
C MET A 205 19.28 -1.46 2.15
N TYR A 206 20.15 -1.29 3.14
CA TYR A 206 20.75 -0.01 3.47
C TYR A 206 21.83 0.40 2.44
N ILE A 207 22.61 -0.56 1.96
CA ILE A 207 23.63 -0.32 0.90
C ILE A 207 22.94 0.14 -0.39
N LEU A 208 21.86 -0.54 -0.79
CA LEU A 208 21.11 -0.20 -1.99
C LEU A 208 20.37 1.13 -1.85
N ALA A 209 19.78 1.40 -0.67
CA ALA A 209 19.20 2.71 -0.38
C ALA A 209 20.25 3.83 -0.51
N SER A 210 21.44 3.63 0.08
CA SER A 210 22.57 4.56 -0.03
C SER A 210 22.94 4.84 -1.49
N ARG A 211 23.10 3.78 -2.30
CA ARG A 211 23.41 3.91 -3.73
C ARG A 211 22.34 4.72 -4.48
N SER A 212 21.07 4.50 -4.15
CA SER A 212 19.95 5.21 -4.77
C SER A 212 19.92 6.70 -4.37
N PHE A 213 20.15 7.01 -3.09
CA PHE A 213 20.27 8.40 -2.63
C PHE A 213 21.43 9.13 -3.29
N ARG A 214 22.61 8.50 -3.31
CA ARG A 214 23.80 9.06 -3.94
C ARG A 214 23.59 9.32 -5.44
N SER A 215 22.98 8.37 -6.15
CA SER A 215 22.66 8.55 -7.57
C SER A 215 21.68 9.70 -7.81
N GLY A 216 20.85 10.03 -6.82
CA GLY A 216 19.96 11.19 -6.83
C GLY A 216 20.57 12.48 -6.28
N GLY A 217 21.84 12.51 -5.87
CA GLY A 217 22.52 13.68 -5.31
C GLY A 217 22.33 13.92 -3.81
N TRP A 218 21.64 13.02 -3.11
CA TRP A 218 21.30 13.13 -1.68
C TRP A 218 22.39 12.50 -0.81
N LEU A 219 23.55 13.17 -0.72
CA LEU A 219 24.74 12.56 -0.11
C LEU A 219 24.64 12.39 1.41
N GLU A 220 23.93 13.29 2.10
CA GLU A 220 23.73 13.17 3.56
C GLU A 220 22.89 11.94 3.89
N GLU A 221 21.78 11.74 3.16
CA GLU A 221 20.89 10.60 3.28
C GLU A 221 21.58 9.30 2.86
N ALA A 222 22.43 9.35 1.83
CA ALA A 222 23.27 8.21 1.46
C ALA A 222 24.22 7.83 2.61
N GLY A 223 24.87 8.81 3.24
CA GLY A 223 25.72 8.60 4.40
C GLY A 223 24.98 7.97 5.58
N LYS A 224 23.79 8.50 5.92
CA LYS A 224 22.93 7.94 6.98
C LYS A 224 22.52 6.49 6.70
N ALA A 225 22.12 6.18 5.47
CA ALA A 225 21.78 4.80 5.10
C ALA A 225 22.99 3.87 5.23
N LEU A 226 24.16 4.31 4.77
CA LEU A 226 25.39 3.54 4.85
C LEU A 226 25.89 3.33 6.30
N GLU A 227 25.67 4.30 7.18
CA GLU A 227 26.00 4.16 8.60
C GLU A 227 25.23 2.99 9.23
N HIS A 228 23.93 2.86 8.95
CA HIS A 228 23.14 1.70 9.39
C HIS A 228 23.71 0.38 8.84
N ALA A 229 24.08 0.33 7.56
CA ALA A 229 24.70 -0.86 6.97
C ALA A 229 26.02 -1.21 7.70
N SER A 230 26.82 -0.20 8.05
CA SER A 230 28.10 -0.35 8.74
C SER A 230 27.94 -0.82 10.18
N GLN A 231 26.88 -0.40 10.88
CA GLN A 231 26.56 -0.88 12.23
C GLN A 231 26.18 -2.36 12.22
N MET A 232 25.52 -2.84 11.15
CA MET A 232 25.10 -4.24 11.04
C MET A 232 26.23 -5.18 10.62
N ARG A 233 27.02 -4.77 9.61
CA ARG A 233 28.10 -5.59 9.01
C ARG A 233 29.27 -4.69 8.59
N PRO A 234 30.13 -4.26 9.55
CA PRO A 234 31.21 -3.31 9.27
C PRO A 234 32.26 -3.85 8.30
N ASP A 235 32.48 -5.17 8.29
CA ASP A 235 33.49 -5.83 7.46
C ASP A 235 32.95 -6.27 6.08
N ASN A 236 31.68 -6.01 5.77
CA ASN A 236 31.10 -6.37 4.48
C ASN A 236 31.77 -5.54 3.37
N LYS A 237 32.25 -6.23 2.33
CA LYS A 237 32.98 -5.62 1.20
C LYS A 237 32.16 -4.53 0.49
N MET A 238 30.86 -4.74 0.33
CA MET A 238 29.97 -3.78 -0.33
C MET A 238 29.77 -2.52 0.51
N VAL A 239 29.70 -2.66 1.84
CA VAL A 239 29.63 -1.52 2.78
C VAL A 239 30.91 -0.68 2.67
N LEU A 240 32.08 -1.33 2.77
CA LEU A 240 33.36 -0.65 2.67
C LEU A 240 33.56 0.05 1.31
N GLN A 241 33.11 -0.59 0.23
CA GLN A 241 33.16 -0.02 -1.11
C GLN A 241 32.29 1.24 -1.22
N GLU A 242 31.03 1.17 -0.77
CA GLU A 242 30.12 2.31 -0.83
C GLU A 242 30.63 3.46 0.06
N LYS A 243 31.20 3.15 1.23
CA LYS A 243 31.84 4.16 2.12
C LYS A 243 32.93 4.94 1.43
N LYS A 244 33.85 4.23 0.77
CA LYS A 244 34.93 4.86 0.00
C LYS A 244 34.39 5.79 -1.08
N ILE A 245 33.28 5.43 -1.72
CA ILE A 245 32.65 6.27 -2.75
C ILE A 245 32.09 7.54 -2.10
N ILE A 246 31.28 7.44 -1.04
CA ILE A 246 30.67 8.60 -0.39
C ILE A 246 31.74 9.54 0.19
N ASP A 247 32.76 9.01 0.86
CA ASP A 247 33.87 9.81 1.42
C ASP A 247 34.59 10.63 0.34
N ASN A 248 34.81 10.04 -0.83
CA ASN A 248 35.43 10.74 -1.95
C ASN A 248 34.53 11.85 -2.51
N TRP A 249 33.22 11.64 -2.54
CA TRP A 249 32.25 12.66 -2.96
C TRP A 249 32.18 13.81 -1.97
N MET A 250 32.10 13.52 -0.67
CA MET A 250 32.08 14.56 0.38
C MET A 250 33.34 15.43 0.33
N LYS A 251 34.52 14.82 0.19
CA LYS A 251 35.79 15.57 0.04
C LYS A 251 35.83 16.49 -1.18
N ARG A 252 35.13 16.16 -2.26
CA ARG A 252 35.07 16.99 -3.47
C ARG A 252 34.14 18.19 -3.34
N ILE A 253 33.16 18.14 -2.43
CA ILE A 253 32.19 19.22 -2.21
C ILE A 253 32.69 20.18 -1.12
N SER A 254 33.54 19.70 -0.21
CA SER A 254 34.18 20.52 0.82
C SER A 254 35.41 21.31 0.37
N ASN A 255 35.85 21.11 -0.88
CA ASN A 255 36.94 21.85 -1.55
C ASN A 255 36.37 22.79 -2.62
#